data_AF-A0A0Q6RCP2-F1
#
_entry.id   AF-A0A0Q6RCP2-F1
#
_cell.length_a   1.000
_cell.length_b   1.000
_cell.length_c   1.000
_cell.angle_alpha   90.00
_cell.angle_beta   90.00
_cell.angle_gamma   90.00
#
_symmetry.space_group_name_H-M   'P 1'
#
loop_
_entity.id
_entity.type
_entity.pdbx_description
1 polymer ?
#
loop_
_entity_poly.entity_id
_entity_poly.type
_entity_poly.pdbx_seq_one_letter_code
_entity_poly.pdbx_strand_id
1 'polypeptide(L)' 'MARLDYVSSAGLLVMLKTAKTSRAVKKKRVLAGLQPTVQEVFDISGFTALFVIVDTIEEAEASLNEDLP' A
#
# COMPACT_ATOMS: atom_id res chain seq x y z
N MET A 1 4.72 6.81 2.53
CA MET A 1 5.87 5.90 2.57
C MET A 1 7.17 6.59 2.12
N ALA A 2 7.17 7.92 2.00
CA ALA A 2 8.21 8.67 1.27
C ALA A 2 9.61 8.71 1.91
N ARG A 3 9.81 8.10 3.09
CA ARG A 3 11.13 7.93 3.72
C ARG A 3 11.54 6.47 3.87
N LEU A 4 10.80 5.55 3.27
CA LEU A 4 11.09 4.12 3.34
C LEU A 4 11.88 3.75 2.09
N ASP A 5 13.20 3.72 2.21
CA ASP A 5 14.10 3.40 1.09
C ASP A 5 14.33 1.90 0.93
N TYR A 6 13.92 1.09 1.92
CA TYR A 6 14.09 -0.35 1.91
C TYR A 6 13.01 -1.06 2.74
N VAL A 7 12.55 -2.22 2.27
CA VAL A 7 11.71 -3.14 3.02
C VAL A 7 12.34 -4.53 3.05
N SER A 8 12.47 -5.12 4.23
CA SER A 8 13.00 -6.49 4.38
C SER A 8 11.90 -7.53 4.12
N SER A 9 12.30 -8.79 3.94
CA SER A 9 11.36 -9.92 3.77
C SER A 9 10.39 -10.05 4.95
N ALA A 10 10.85 -9.76 6.17
CA ALA A 10 9.99 -9.72 7.35
C ALA A 10 8.94 -8.59 7.26
N GLY A 11 9.34 -7.42 6.75
CA GLY A 11 8.43 -6.29 6.48
C GLY A 11 7.36 -6.63 5.45
N LEU A 12 7.72 -7.33 4.37
CA LEU A 12 6.76 -7.82 3.37
C LEU A 12 5.77 -8.82 3.96
N LEU A 13 6.20 -9.72 4.85
CA LEU A 13 5.29 -10.64 5.54
C LEU A 13 4.29 -9.90 6.44
N VAL A 14 4.72 -8.83 7.11
CA VAL A 14 3.80 -7.97 7.89
C VAL A 14 2.82 -7.25 6.96
N MET A 15 3.31 -6.68 5.85
CA MET A 15 2.45 -6.06 4.83
C MET A 15 1.41 -7.05 4.30
N LEU A 16 1.79 -8.30 4.02
CA LEU A 16 0.87 -9.34 3.55
C LEU A 16 -0.17 -9.73 4.62
N LYS A 17 0.25 -9.83 5.89
CA LYS A 17 -0.69 -10.08 7.00
C LYS A 17 -1.68 -8.93 7.12
N THR A 18 -1.20 -7.68 7.12
CA THR A 18 -2.06 -6.50 7.08
C THR A 18 -3.00 -6.62 5.90
N ALA A 19 -2.48 -6.93 4.70
CA ALA A 19 -3.21 -7.08 3.44
C ALA A 19 -4.45 -7.96 3.60
N LYS A 20 -4.22 -9.18 4.13
CA LYS A 20 -5.25 -10.19 4.40
C LYS A 20 -6.24 -9.74 5.47
N THR A 21 -5.77 -9.15 6.57
CA THR A 21 -6.65 -8.73 7.68
C THR A 21 -7.60 -7.61 7.26
N SER A 22 -7.17 -6.59 6.48
CA SER A 22 -8.16 -5.58 6.05
C SER A 22 -9.16 -6.10 5.03
N ARG A 23 -8.79 -7.07 4.18
CA ARG A 23 -9.75 -7.72 3.29
C ARG A 23 -10.85 -8.40 4.10
N ALA A 24 -10.49 -9.06 5.21
CA ALA A 24 -11.46 -9.69 6.12
C ALA A 24 -12.43 -8.67 6.74
N VAL A 25 -11.96 -7.46 7.05
CA VAL A 25 -12.82 -6.38 7.60
C VAL A 25 -13.35 -5.42 6.54
N LYS A 26 -13.23 -5.75 5.24
CA LYS A 26 -13.64 -4.94 4.09
C LYS A 26 -13.18 -3.47 4.14
N LYS A 27 -12.02 -3.20 4.76
CA LYS A 27 -11.45 -1.85 4.82
C LYS A 27 -10.51 -1.61 3.65
N LYS A 28 -10.77 -0.55 2.89
CA LYS A 28 -9.87 -0.02 1.86
C LYS A 28 -8.56 0.43 2.52
N ARG A 29 -7.45 0.27 1.82
CA ARG A 29 -6.14 0.76 2.25
C ARG A 29 -5.44 1.36 1.04
N VAL A 30 -4.91 2.55 1.27
CA VAL A 30 -4.15 3.29 0.27
C VAL A 30 -2.75 3.53 0.83
N LEU A 31 -1.74 3.31 0.02
CA LEU A 31 -0.35 3.63 0.33
C LEU A 31 0.06 4.83 -0.54
N ALA A 32 0.50 5.90 0.09
CA ALA A 32 0.97 7.11 -0.60
C ALA A 32 2.49 7.19 -0.63
N GLY A 33 3.06 7.64 -1.75
CA GLY A 33 4.45 8.04 -1.90
C GLY A 33 5.41 6.92 -1.57
N LEU A 34 5.31 5.80 -2.28
CA LEU A 34 6.35 4.78 -2.26
C LEU A 34 7.59 5.32 -2.97
N GLN A 35 8.77 5.05 -2.42
CA GLN A 35 10.02 5.31 -3.13
C GLN A 35 10.11 4.36 -4.34
N PRO A 36 10.69 4.79 -5.49
CA PRO A 36 10.74 3.99 -6.71
C PRO A 36 11.29 2.57 -6.50
N THR A 37 12.36 2.44 -5.71
CA THR A 37 12.97 1.14 -5.38
C THR A 37 12.04 0.22 -4.60
N VAL A 38 11.22 0.77 -3.70
CA VAL A 38 10.25 -0.04 -2.94
C VAL A 38 9.05 -0.40 -3.81
N GLN A 39 8.62 0.48 -4.70
CA GLN A 39 7.56 0.20 -5.66
C GLN A 39 7.93 -0.95 -6.60
N GLU A 40 9.16 -0.97 -7.12
CA GLU A 40 9.66 -2.05 -7.97
C GLU A 40 9.64 -3.41 -7.23
N VAL A 41 10.04 -3.43 -5.95
CA VAL A 41 9.94 -4.63 -5.10
C VAL A 41 8.48 -5.08 -4.95
N PHE A 42 7.54 -4.15 -4.82
CA PHE A 42 6.11 -4.46 -4.73
C PHE A 42 5.55 -5.03 -6.02
N ASP A 43 5.95 -4.48 -7.17
CA ASP A 43 5.52 -4.94 -8.49
C ASP A 43 6.03 -6.36 -8.75
N ILE A 44 7.32 -6.62 -8.53
CA ILE A 44 7.93 -7.95 -8.68
C ILE A 44 7.28 -8.96 -7.74
N SER A 45 6.96 -8.55 -6.52
CA SER A 45 6.35 -9.42 -5.50
C SER A 45 4.83 -9.58 -5.65
N GLY A 46 4.19 -8.83 -6.55
CA GLY A 46 2.73 -8.82 -6.74
C GLY A 46 1.94 -8.10 -5.64
N PHE A 47 2.59 -7.30 -4.79
CA PHE A 47 1.94 -6.54 -3.71
C PHE A 47 1.09 -5.38 -4.24
N THR A 48 1.40 -4.86 -5.42
CA THR A 48 0.62 -3.80 -6.08
C THR A 48 -0.83 -4.22 -6.33
N ALA A 49 -1.12 -5.52 -6.51
CA ALA A 49 -2.49 -6.03 -6.62
C ALA A 49 -3.25 -6.10 -5.27
N LEU A 50 -2.57 -5.90 -4.14
CA LEU A 50 -3.12 -6.02 -2.79
C LEU A 50 -3.48 -4.68 -2.14
N PHE A 51 -2.94 -3.58 -2.67
CA PHE A 51 -3.06 -2.23 -2.13
C PHE A 51 -3.41 -1.24 -3.24
N VAL A 52 -4.16 -0.21 -2.92
CA VAL A 52 -4.20 0.99 -3.77
C VAL A 52 -2.91 1.76 -3.49
N ILE A 53 -2.14 2.08 -4.52
CA ILE A 53 -0.87 2.81 -4.39
C ILE A 53 -1.01 4.10 -5.20
N VAL A 54 -0.67 5.22 -4.58
CA VAL A 54 -0.72 6.56 -5.16
C VAL A 54 0.56 7.31 -4.78
N ASP A 55 0.85 8.40 -5.48
CA ASP A 55 2.11 9.11 -5.31
C ASP A 55 2.05 10.10 -4.15
N THR A 56 0.88 10.68 -3.90
CA THR A 56 0.70 11.76 -2.92
C THR A 56 -0.28 11.41 -1.80
N ILE A 57 -0.17 12.12 -0.67
CA ILE A 57 -1.10 11.93 0.45
C ILE A 57 -2.49 12.45 0.06
N GLU A 58 -2.53 13.52 -0.71
CA GLU A 58 -3.74 14.16 -1.23
C GLU A 58 -4.56 13.18 -2.10
N GLU A 59 -3.91 12.45 -3.00
CA GLU A 59 -4.56 11.40 -3.79
C GLU A 59 -5.04 10.24 -2.90
N ALA A 60 -4.31 9.92 -1.83
CA ALA A 60 -4.72 8.86 -0.92
C ALA A 60 -5.96 9.24 -0.13
N GLU A 61 -6.04 10.49 0.34
CA GLU A 61 -7.22 11.03 1.02
C GLU A 61 -8.42 11.07 0.07
N ALA A 62 -8.23 11.55 -1.16
CA ALA A 62 -9.28 11.54 -2.18
C ALA A 62 -9.80 10.11 -2.44
N SER A 63 -8.90 9.15 -2.62
CA SER A 63 -9.27 7.75 -2.90
C SER A 63 -9.95 7.07 -1.69
N LEU A 64 -9.67 7.51 -0.46
CA LEU A 64 -10.40 7.05 0.73
C LEU A 64 -11.79 7.68 0.86
N ASN A 65 -11.94 8.94 0.43
CA ASN A 65 -13.18 9.70 0.55
C ASN A 65 -14.17 9.44 -0.60
N GLU A 66 -13.72 8.98 -1.77
CA GLU A 66 -14.59 8.57 -2.89
C GLU A 66 -15.49 7.33 -2.57
N ASP A 67 -15.33 6.72 -1.39
CA ASP A 67 -16.18 5.64 -0.87
C ASP A 67 -17.27 6.14 0.11
N LEU A 68 -17.43 7.46 0.31
CA LEU A 68 -18.62 8.03 0.96
C LEU A 68 -19.71 8.33 -0.07
N PRO A 69 -20.99 8.03 0.23
CA PRO A 69 -22.13 8.29 -0.66
C PRO A 69 -22.35 9.78 -0.96
#